data_AF-A0A6I9PC11-F1
#
_entry.id   AF-A0A6I9PC11-F1
#
_cell.length_a   1.000
_cell.length_b   1.000
_cell.length_c   1.000
_cell.angle_alpha   90.00
_cell.angle_beta   90.00
_cell.angle_gamma   90.00
#
_symmetry.space_group_name_H-M   'P 1'
#
loop_
_entity.id
_entity.type
_entity.pdbx_description
1 polymer ?
#
loop_
_entity_poly.entity_id
_entity_poly.type
_entity_poly.pdbx_seq_one_letter_code
_entity_poly.pdbx_strand_id
1 'polypeptide(L)'
;MGLQMLGARVEMACRRSGNGLGLLLILLLDLLGSTVSNMEPIFWNSLNERFKDDKGYVLYPQIGDRLDLICPPLDTGRSTPEYEFYKLYLVSSREQADRCEVSGAPNIVLTCDEPTRERRFTIKFQEFSPNLWGHEFKSMQDYFII
;
A
#
# COMPACT_ATOMS: atom_id res chain seq x y z
N MET A 1 18.07 -32.15 5.05
CA MET A 1 17.60 -31.37 3.89
C MET A 1 16.72 -30.27 4.47
N GLY A 2 17.05 -28.99 4.54
CA GLY A 2 18.14 -28.17 4.06
C GLY A 2 17.57 -26.75 4.13
N LEU A 3 18.02 -25.92 5.06
CA LEU A 3 17.67 -24.50 5.09
C LEU A 3 18.99 -23.72 5.24
N GLN A 4 19.52 -23.31 4.10
CA GLN A 4 20.53 -22.26 4.05
C GLN A 4 19.81 -20.93 4.23
N MET A 5 19.80 -20.42 5.46
CA MET A 5 19.61 -19.00 5.70
C MET A 5 20.98 -18.36 5.61
N LEU A 6 21.23 -17.57 4.56
CA LEU A 6 22.32 -16.60 4.55
C LEU A 6 22.00 -15.54 5.63
N GLY A 7 22.26 -15.88 6.88
CA GLY A 7 22.41 -14.89 7.93
C GLY A 7 23.74 -14.18 7.68
N ALA A 8 23.67 -12.90 7.34
CA ALA A 8 24.82 -12.03 7.44
C ALA A 8 25.31 -12.11 8.90
N ARG A 9 26.41 -12.85 9.12
CA ARG A 9 27.14 -12.83 10.38
C ARG A 9 27.70 -11.42 10.53
N VAL A 10 26.97 -10.58 11.25
CA VAL A 10 27.58 -9.43 11.91
C VAL A 10 28.37 -10.01 13.08
N GLU A 11 29.65 -10.29 12.85
CA GLU A 11 30.57 -10.53 13.97
C GLU A 11 30.63 -9.23 14.78
N MET A 12 29.90 -9.21 15.90
CA MET A 12 30.07 -8.23 16.95
C MET A 12 31.43 -8.48 17.62
N ALA A 13 32.46 -7.81 17.11
CA ALA A 13 33.65 -7.55 17.90
C ALA A 13 33.26 -6.58 19.03
N CYS A 14 32.78 -7.13 20.16
CA CYS A 14 32.56 -6.40 21.40
C CYS A 14 33.91 -5.93 21.95
N ARG A 15 34.46 -4.83 21.41
CA ARG A 15 35.57 -4.14 22.02
C ARG A 15 35.02 -3.30 23.17
N ARG A 16 35.19 -3.86 24.36
CA ARG A 16 34.84 -3.32 25.68
C ARG A 16 35.48 -1.93 25.87
N SER A 17 34.78 -0.87 25.50
CA SER A 17 35.07 0.51 25.92
C SER A 17 33.75 1.25 25.99
N GLY A 18 33.24 1.37 27.22
CA GLY A 18 31.96 2.02 27.49
C GLY A 18 32.03 3.48 27.14
N ASN A 19 31.43 3.84 26.01
CA ASN A 19 31.09 5.21 25.70
C ASN A 19 29.57 5.24 25.56
N GLY A 20 28.87 5.64 26.63
CA GLY A 20 27.41 5.67 26.69
C GLY A 20 26.79 6.47 25.54
N LEU A 21 27.54 7.42 24.98
CA LEU A 21 27.22 8.16 23.75
C LEU A 21 27.01 7.27 22.52
N GLY A 22 27.80 6.20 22.34
CA GLY A 22 27.67 5.31 21.18
C GLY A 22 26.42 4.45 21.22
N LEU A 23 26.07 3.94 22.42
CA LEU A 23 24.82 3.23 22.66
C LEU A 23 23.61 4.18 22.55
N LEU A 24 23.72 5.42 23.04
CA LEU A 24 22.68 6.43 22.89
C LEU A 24 22.45 6.79 21.41
N LEU A 25 23.51 6.92 20.63
CA LEU A 25 23.45 7.21 19.19
C LEU A 25 22.75 6.10 18.41
N ILE A 26 23.02 4.82 18.72
CA ILE A 26 22.35 3.69 18.07
C ILE A 26 20.86 3.66 18.44
N LEU A 27 20.52 3.83 19.73
CA LEU A 27 19.13 3.91 20.19
C LEU A 27 18.38 5.13 19.62
N LEU A 28 19.07 6.26 19.40
CA LEU A 28 18.51 7.45 18.76
C LEU A 28 18.26 7.25 17.26
N LEU A 29 19.11 6.47 16.57
CA LEU A 29 18.89 6.11 15.17
C LEU A 29 17.67 5.19 15.00
N ASP A 30 17.47 4.23 15.90
CA ASP A 30 16.30 3.34 15.85
C ASP A 30 14.98 4.08 16.14
N LEU A 31 15.00 5.15 16.96
CA LEU A 31 13.83 5.99 17.23
C LEU A 31 13.39 6.87 16.06
N LEU A 32 14.24 7.05 15.04
CA LEU A 32 13.88 7.77 13.80
C LEU A 32 13.13 6.88 12.80
N GLY A 33 13.06 5.57 13.06
CA GLY A 33 12.56 4.55 12.15
C GLY A 33 11.06 4.26 12.25
N SER A 34 10.19 5.26 12.19
CA SER A 34 8.80 5.07 11.79
C SER A 34 8.15 6.40 11.46
N THR A 35 8.52 6.98 10.31
CA THR A 35 7.75 8.09 9.74
C THR A 35 6.46 7.52 9.18
N VAL A 36 5.33 7.77 9.84
CA VAL A 36 4.00 7.62 9.22
C VAL A 36 3.99 8.52 7.99
N SER A 37 4.07 7.92 6.81
CA SER A 37 4.14 8.67 5.56
C SER A 37 2.80 8.62 4.85
N ASN A 38 2.36 9.78 4.34
CA ASN A 38 1.27 9.80 3.37
C ASN A 38 1.89 9.52 2.01
N MET A 39 1.49 8.42 1.40
CA MET A 39 1.94 8.05 0.06
C MET A 39 1.32 9.00 -0.97
N GLU A 40 1.97 9.09 -2.12
CA GLU A 40 1.42 9.82 -3.26
C GLU A 40 0.05 9.21 -3.65
N PRO A 41 -1.00 10.04 -3.79
CA PRO A 41 -2.30 9.55 -4.20
C PRO A 41 -2.27 8.88 -5.59
N ILE A 42 -3.18 7.93 -5.79
CA ILE A 42 -3.40 7.26 -7.07
C ILE A 42 -4.71 7.74 -7.67
N PHE A 43 -4.64 8.31 -8.87
CA PHE A 43 -5.81 8.64 -9.67
C PHE A 43 -6.21 7.40 -10.49
N TRP A 44 -7.39 6.86 -10.24
CA TRP A 44 -7.89 5.66 -10.88
C TRP A 44 -8.61 6.00 -12.19
N ASN A 45 -7.85 6.04 -13.28
CA ASN A 45 -8.38 6.23 -14.64
C ASN A 45 -7.39 5.70 -15.68
N SER A 46 -7.85 5.53 -16.92
CA SER A 46 -7.05 5.00 -18.03
C SER A 46 -5.92 5.92 -18.49
N LEU A 47 -5.99 7.23 -18.21
CA LEU A 47 -4.94 8.20 -18.55
C LEU A 47 -3.73 8.14 -17.61
N ASN A 48 -3.87 7.54 -16.43
CA ASN A 48 -2.78 7.45 -15.48
C ASN A 48 -1.70 6.49 -15.98
N GLU A 49 -0.54 7.04 -16.35
CA GLU A 49 0.56 6.29 -16.95
C GLU A 49 1.13 5.19 -16.08
N ARG A 50 0.91 5.25 -14.76
CA ARG A 50 1.34 4.22 -13.81
C ARG A 50 0.64 2.87 -14.02
N PHE A 51 -0.50 2.86 -14.73
CA PHE A 51 -1.24 1.63 -15.07
C PHE A 51 -0.90 1.05 -16.45
N LYS A 52 0.02 1.66 -17.22
CA LYS A 52 0.36 1.19 -18.57
C LYS A 52 1.12 -0.14 -18.61
N ASP A 53 1.75 -0.52 -17.51
CA ASP A 53 2.53 -1.76 -17.44
C ASP A 53 1.60 -2.99 -17.41
N ASP A 54 2.00 -4.08 -18.08
CA ASP A 54 1.24 -5.34 -18.15
C ASP A 54 0.98 -5.98 -16.78
N LYS A 55 1.77 -5.61 -15.77
CA LYS A 55 1.63 -6.11 -14.39
C LYS A 55 0.75 -5.21 -13.51
N GLY A 56 0.26 -4.09 -14.04
CA GLY A 56 -0.37 -3.03 -13.28
C GLY A 56 0.61 -2.25 -12.40
N TYR A 57 0.06 -1.45 -11.48
CA TYR A 57 0.85 -0.60 -10.58
C TYR A 57 1.11 -1.30 -9.24
N VAL A 58 2.38 -1.59 -8.94
CA VAL A 58 2.80 -2.31 -7.71
C VAL A 58 3.43 -1.34 -6.71
N LEU A 59 3.02 -1.43 -5.45
CA LEU A 59 3.51 -0.62 -4.34
C LEU A 59 3.98 -1.49 -3.16
N TYR A 60 4.92 -0.97 -2.38
CA TYR A 60 5.45 -1.62 -1.18
C TYR A 60 5.27 -0.74 0.08
N PRO A 61 4.01 -0.50 0.49
CA PRO A 61 3.70 0.32 1.67
C PRO A 61 4.23 -0.32 2.95
N GLN A 62 4.53 0.51 3.95
CA GLN A 62 4.87 0.07 5.30
C GLN A 62 3.64 0.15 6.22
N ILE A 63 3.64 -0.62 7.31
CA ILE A 63 2.58 -0.51 8.33
C ILE A 63 2.60 0.89 8.94
N GLY A 64 1.44 1.54 8.98
CA GLY A 64 1.23 2.92 9.38
C GLY A 64 1.03 3.89 8.21
N ASP A 65 1.45 3.52 6.99
CA ASP A 65 1.30 4.37 5.81
C ASP A 65 -0.17 4.57 5.42
N ARG A 66 -0.41 5.66 4.70
CA ARG A 66 -1.71 5.98 4.12
C ARG A 66 -1.63 6.17 2.62
N LEU A 67 -2.56 5.58 1.90
CA LEU A 67 -2.67 5.69 0.45
C LEU A 67 -4.08 6.09 0.06
N ASP A 68 -4.19 7.13 -0.74
CA ASP A 68 -5.47 7.58 -1.28
C ASP A 68 -5.67 7.05 -2.70
N LEU A 69 -6.79 6.34 -2.89
CA LEU A 69 -7.35 6.02 -4.20
C LEU A 69 -8.40 7.06 -4.55
N ILE A 70 -8.26 7.72 -5.71
CA ILE A 70 -9.08 8.85 -6.12
C ILE A 70 -9.68 8.60 -7.50
N CYS A 71 -10.97 8.84 -7.64
CA CYS A 71 -11.62 9.02 -8.93
C CYS A 71 -11.80 10.53 -9.20
N PRO A 72 -11.04 11.09 -10.15
CA PRO A 72 -11.07 12.53 -10.40
C PRO A 72 -12.38 12.94 -11.12
N PRO A 73 -12.97 14.10 -10.79
CA PRO A 73 -14.16 14.62 -11.49
C PRO A 73 -13.78 15.17 -12.87
N LEU A 74 -14.69 15.25 -13.85
CA LEU A 74 -14.36 15.58 -15.26
C LEU A 74 -13.51 16.86 -15.44
N ASP A 75 -13.69 17.89 -14.62
CA ASP A 75 -13.13 19.23 -14.86
C ASP A 75 -11.73 19.45 -14.26
N THR A 76 -10.94 18.39 -14.07
CA THR A 76 -9.57 18.50 -13.52
C THR A 76 -8.52 18.13 -14.56
N GLY A 77 -7.31 18.70 -14.44
CA GLY A 77 -6.18 18.35 -15.31
C GLY A 77 -5.69 16.90 -15.18
N ARG A 78 -6.26 16.10 -14.28
CA ARG A 78 -5.97 14.67 -14.09
C ARG A 78 -7.08 13.77 -14.64
N SER A 79 -8.09 14.36 -15.27
CA SER A 79 -9.30 13.67 -15.73
C SER A 79 -9.22 13.30 -17.20
N THR A 80 -9.94 12.23 -17.53
CA THR A 80 -10.20 11.77 -18.90
C THR A 80 -11.18 12.70 -19.63
N PRO A 81 -11.20 12.70 -20.98
CA PRO A 81 -12.15 13.52 -21.74
C PRO A 81 -13.61 13.21 -21.42
N GLU A 82 -13.91 11.95 -21.10
CA GLU A 82 -15.21 11.46 -20.62
C GLU A 82 -15.02 10.81 -19.25
N TYR A 83 -16.03 10.84 -18.37
CA TYR A 83 -15.91 10.21 -17.06
C TYR A 83 -15.94 8.69 -17.16
N GLU A 84 -15.00 8.06 -16.45
CA GLU A 84 -14.88 6.61 -16.38
C GLU A 84 -15.50 6.10 -15.08
N PHE A 85 -16.46 5.19 -15.20
CA PHE A 85 -17.17 4.60 -14.08
C PHE A 85 -16.48 3.31 -13.63
N TYR A 86 -16.11 3.26 -12.34
CA TYR A 86 -15.39 2.13 -11.77
C TYR A 86 -16.01 1.66 -10.45
N LYS A 87 -15.88 0.36 -10.18
CA LYS A 87 -16.03 -0.22 -8.86
C LYS A 87 -14.75 -0.98 -8.56
N LEU A 88 -14.04 -0.59 -7.51
CA LEU A 88 -12.77 -1.19 -7.13
C LEU A 88 -13.01 -2.29 -6.12
N TYR A 89 -12.39 -3.44 -6.34
CA TYR A 89 -12.55 -4.62 -5.49
C TYR A 89 -11.22 -5.04 -4.89
N LEU A 90 -11.22 -5.32 -3.58
CA LEU A 90 -10.10 -6.00 -2.93
C LEU A 90 -10.29 -7.51 -3.13
N VAL A 91 -9.49 -8.11 -4.00
CA VAL A 91 -9.59 -9.55 -4.29
C VAL A 91 -8.70 -10.38 -3.37
N SER A 92 -9.17 -11.58 -3.04
CA SER A 92 -8.52 -12.45 -2.06
C SER A 92 -7.31 -13.23 -2.59
N SER A 93 -7.19 -13.37 -3.92
CA SER A 93 -6.18 -14.22 -4.53
C SER A 93 -5.52 -13.55 -5.73
N ARG A 94 -4.26 -13.91 -5.97
CA ARG A 94 -3.50 -13.45 -7.14
C ARG A 94 -4.12 -13.92 -8.46
N GLU A 95 -4.73 -15.11 -8.49
CA GLU A 95 -5.39 -15.64 -9.70
C GLU A 95 -6.57 -14.76 -10.14
N GLN A 96 -7.34 -14.23 -9.19
CA GLN A 96 -8.42 -13.26 -9.47
C GLN A 96 -7.88 -11.95 -10.04
N ALA A 97 -6.77 -11.46 -9.50
CA ALA A 97 -6.11 -10.25 -9.99
C ALA A 97 -5.56 -10.45 -11.41
N ASP A 98 -4.87 -11.58 -11.65
CA ASP A 98 -4.29 -11.91 -12.96
C ASP A 98 -5.36 -12.11 -14.05
N ARG A 99 -6.58 -12.56 -13.68
CA ARG A 99 -7.71 -12.73 -14.61
C ARG A 99 -8.66 -11.54 -14.69
N CYS A 100 -8.50 -10.54 -13.83
CA CYS A 100 -9.44 -9.44 -13.66
C CYS A 100 -10.87 -9.92 -13.35
N GLU A 101 -11.02 -10.96 -12.53
CA GLU A 101 -12.32 -11.57 -12.20
C GLU A 101 -12.59 -11.55 -10.69
N VAL A 102 -13.78 -11.10 -10.31
CA VAL A 102 -14.26 -11.15 -8.92
C VAL A 102 -15.10 -12.43 -8.74
N SER A 103 -14.68 -13.28 -7.81
CA SER A 103 -15.38 -14.54 -7.47
C SER A 103 -15.71 -14.58 -5.99
N GLY A 104 -16.88 -15.10 -5.63
CA GLY A 104 -17.34 -15.15 -4.24
C GLY A 104 -18.01 -13.85 -3.78
N ALA A 105 -17.93 -13.55 -2.49
CA ALA A 105 -18.51 -12.33 -1.92
C ALA A 105 -17.61 -11.11 -2.26
N PRO A 106 -18.13 -10.09 -2.96
CA PRO A 106 -17.32 -8.96 -3.40
C PRO A 106 -16.97 -8.05 -2.22
N ASN A 107 -15.69 -7.70 -2.10
CA ASN A 107 -15.22 -6.69 -1.16
C ASN A 107 -14.94 -5.37 -1.90
N ILE A 108 -15.90 -4.45 -1.85
CA ILE A 108 -15.84 -3.18 -2.58
C ILE A 108 -15.08 -2.15 -1.75
N VAL A 109 -14.03 -1.57 -2.34
CA VAL A 109 -13.15 -0.56 -1.71
C VAL A 109 -13.60 0.86 -2.06
N LEU A 110 -13.92 1.11 -3.33
CA LEU A 110 -14.31 2.42 -3.83
C LEU A 110 -15.32 2.26 -4.97
N THR A 111 -16.32 3.15 -5.04
CA THR A 111 -17.26 3.23 -6.16
C THR A 111 -17.19 4.63 -6.75
N CYS A 112 -16.98 4.68 -8.05
CA CYS A 112 -16.83 5.90 -8.84
C CYS A 112 -18.04 6.04 -9.75
N ASP A 113 -19.08 6.64 -9.17
CA ASP A 113 -20.43 6.76 -9.71
C ASP A 113 -20.87 8.22 -9.94
N GLU A 114 -20.07 9.19 -9.48
CA GLU A 114 -20.44 10.60 -9.48
C GLU A 114 -19.41 11.44 -10.26
N PRO A 115 -19.76 11.93 -11.48
CA PRO A 115 -18.82 12.62 -12.37
C PRO A 115 -18.42 14.02 -11.91
N THR A 116 -19.25 14.66 -11.09
CA THR A 116 -19.08 16.04 -10.63
C THR A 116 -18.35 16.16 -9.30
N ARG A 117 -18.19 15.05 -8.58
CA ARG A 117 -17.58 15.03 -7.24
C ARG A 117 -16.40 14.07 -7.21
N GLU A 118 -15.34 14.50 -6.56
CA GLU A 118 -14.21 13.61 -6.29
C GLU A 118 -14.64 12.52 -5.31
N ARG A 119 -14.44 11.26 -5.70
CA ARG A 119 -14.63 10.10 -4.83
C ARG A 119 -13.26 9.60 -4.39
N ARG A 120 -13.07 9.39 -3.09
CA ARG A 120 -11.79 9.01 -2.51
C ARG A 120 -11.95 7.94 -1.44
N PHE A 121 -11.05 6.98 -1.44
CA PHE A 121 -10.87 6.02 -0.35
C PHE A 121 -9.44 6.07 0.16
N THR A 122 -9.27 6.22 1.47
CA THR A 122 -7.95 6.21 2.12
C THR A 122 -7.70 4.85 2.74
N ILE A 123 -6.77 4.10 2.16
CA ILE A 123 -6.23 2.88 2.75
C ILE A 123 -5.27 3.29 3.86
N LYS A 124 -5.48 2.74 5.06
CA LYS A 124 -4.50 2.78 6.14
C LYS A 124 -3.91 1.39 6.28
N PHE A 125 -2.62 1.25 6.03
CA PHE A 125 -1.95 -0.05 6.16
C PHE A 125 -1.74 -0.34 7.64
N GLN A 126 -2.70 -1.00 8.27
CA GLN A 126 -2.70 -1.27 9.70
C GLN A 126 -3.10 -2.73 9.95
N GLU A 127 -2.45 -3.36 10.93
CA GLU A 127 -2.74 -4.76 11.27
C GLU A 127 -4.05 -4.92 12.03
N PHE A 128 -4.46 -3.89 12.77
CA PHE A 128 -5.69 -3.89 13.55
C PHE A 128 -6.55 -2.70 13.17
N SER A 129 -7.76 -2.97 12.69
CA SER A 129 -8.73 -1.94 12.38
C SER A 129 -9.68 -1.72 13.56
N PRO A 130 -9.83 -0.49 14.08
CA PRO A 130 -10.88 -0.21 15.05
C PRO A 130 -12.28 -0.26 14.43
N ASN A 131 -12.39 -0.22 13.10
CA ASN A 131 -13.64 -0.41 12.37
C ASN A 131 -13.87 -1.92 12.12
N LEU A 132 -15.02 -2.43 12.55
CA LEU A 132 -15.45 -3.83 12.37
C LEU A 132 -15.57 -4.26 10.90
N TRP A 133 -15.73 -3.30 9.99
CA TRP A 133 -15.78 -3.52 8.54
C TRP A 133 -14.53 -2.98 7.82
N GLY A 134 -13.51 -2.57 8.58
CA GLY A 134 -12.27 -2.05 8.02
C GLY A 134 -11.37 -3.17 7.53
N HIS A 135 -10.53 -2.85 6.56
CA HIS A 135 -9.54 -3.80 6.05
C HIS A 135 -8.33 -3.84 6.99
N GLU A 136 -7.83 -5.05 7.22
CA GLU A 136 -6.63 -5.33 8.00
C GLU A 136 -5.52 -5.80 7.07
N PHE A 137 -4.36 -5.17 7.19
CA PHE A 137 -3.20 -5.42 6.34
C PHE A 137 -2.06 -5.97 7.19
N LYS A 138 -1.56 -7.14 6.83
CA LYS A 138 -0.46 -7.83 7.52
C LYS A 138 0.85 -7.60 6.79
N SER A 139 1.93 -7.55 7.55
CA SER A 139 3.28 -7.50 6.99
C SER A 139 3.59 -8.74 6.16
N MET A 140 4.34 -8.57 5.06
CA MET A 140 4.74 -9.65 4.14
C MET A 140 3.58 -10.41 3.48
N GLN A 141 2.41 -9.78 3.38
CA GLN A 141 1.25 -10.32 2.67
C GLN A 141 0.93 -9.44 1.46
N ASP A 142 0.72 -10.06 0.32
CA ASP A 142 0.32 -9.36 -0.90
C ASP A 142 -1.20 -9.13 -0.93
N TYR A 143 -1.60 -7.96 -1.39
CA TYR A 143 -2.99 -7.53 -1.55
C TYR A 143 -3.19 -6.97 -2.95
N PHE A 144 -4.36 -7.23 -3.56
CA PHE A 144 -4.63 -6.89 -4.95
C PHE A 144 -5.95 -6.15 -5.08
N ILE A 145 -5.92 -5.01 -5.77
CA ILE A 145 -7.12 -4.22 -6.09
C ILE A 145 -7.25 -4.20 -7.60
N ILE A 146 -8.46 -4.54 -8.08
CA ILE A 146 -8.83 -4.50 -9.50
C ILE A 146 -10.08 -3.65 -9.71
#